data_AF-A0A950BW11-F1
#
_entry.id   AF-A0A950BW11-F1
#
_cell.length_a   1.000
_cell.length_b   1.000
_cell.length_c   1.000
_cell.angle_alpha   90.00
_cell.angle_beta   90.00
_cell.angle_gamma   90.00
#
_symmetry.space_group_name_H-M   'P 1'
#
loop_
_entity.id
_entity.type
_entity.pdbx_description
1 polymer ?
#
loop_
_entity_poly.entity_id
_entity_poly.type
_entity_poly.pdbx_seq_one_letter_code
_entity_poly.pdbx_strand_id
1 'polypeptide(L)'
;MPPEIPALPSFRLQMAVSAMIVKHGFDHWTGTVYTTNRRVWEHDEKFKEYLKRIRASGIDMETATIFIVGFVNQIPKGALLLVSDSPMIPEGVKTSRSDKAVTEKYVREHLEIGIDSLIELRDSGKSVMHLRFD
;
A
#
# COMPACT_ATOMS: atom_id res chain seq x y z
N MET A 1 -1.00 17.74 10.36
CA MET A 1 -1.62 17.98 9.03
C MET A 1 -3.13 17.96 9.24
N PRO A 2 -3.89 18.91 8.69
CA PRO A 2 -5.35 18.90 8.81
C PRO A 2 -5.95 17.59 8.24
N PRO A 3 -6.99 17.01 8.86
CA PRO A 3 -7.59 15.74 8.44
C PRO A 3 -8.24 15.79 7.05
N GLU A 4 -8.51 16.99 6.53
CA GLU A 4 -9.04 17.24 5.19
C GLU A 4 -8.01 16.98 4.09
N ILE A 5 -6.71 16.99 4.41
CA ILE A 5 -5.67 16.76 3.41
C ILE A 5 -5.44 15.25 3.25
N PRO A 6 -5.66 14.69 2.04
CA PRO A 6 -5.54 13.26 1.84
C PRO A 6 -4.09 12.79 1.88
N ALA A 7 -3.88 11.61 2.48
CA ALA A 7 -2.61 10.91 2.43
C ALA A 7 -2.44 10.28 1.04
N LEU A 8 -1.74 10.96 0.12
CA LEU A 8 -1.57 10.53 -1.28
C LEU A 8 -0.13 10.11 -1.60
N PRO A 9 0.07 9.10 -2.48
CA PRO A 9 1.37 8.76 -3.04
C PRO A 9 1.82 9.77 -4.10
N SER A 10 3.10 9.73 -4.46
CA SER A 10 3.58 10.35 -5.70
C SER A 10 2.98 9.58 -6.88
N PHE A 11 2.25 10.30 -7.72
CA PHE A 11 1.63 9.75 -8.93
C PHE A 11 2.63 8.99 -9.80
N ARG A 12 3.84 9.53 -9.94
CA ARG A 12 4.90 8.90 -10.73
C ARG A 12 5.40 7.60 -10.18
N LEU A 13 5.62 7.57 -8.87
CA LEU A 13 6.07 6.36 -8.20
C LEU A 13 5.01 5.28 -8.32
N GLN A 14 3.73 5.64 -8.17
CA GLN A 14 2.63 4.71 -8.35
C GLN A 14 2.51 4.17 -9.79
N MET A 15 2.72 5.00 -10.81
CA MET A 15 2.76 4.54 -12.21
C MET A 15 3.91 3.55 -12.46
N ALA A 16 5.11 3.84 -11.95
CA ALA A 16 6.26 2.95 -12.12
C ALA A 16 6.02 1.60 -11.44
N VAL A 17 5.49 1.61 -10.22
CA VAL A 17 5.09 0.39 -9.50
C VAL A 17 4.05 -0.40 -10.29
N SER A 18 2.98 0.24 -10.77
CA SER A 18 1.94 -0.42 -11.57
C SER A 18 2.52 -1.07 -12.83
N ALA A 19 3.39 -0.37 -13.56
CA ALA A 19 4.04 -0.89 -14.75
C ALA A 19 4.97 -2.08 -14.45
N MET A 20 5.73 -2.03 -13.35
CA MET A 20 6.63 -3.12 -12.98
C MET A 20 5.89 -4.37 -12.51
N ILE A 21 4.77 -4.23 -11.79
CA ILE A 21 3.96 -5.39 -11.41
C ILE A 21 3.49 -6.16 -12.66
N VAL A 22 2.99 -5.44 -13.66
CA VAL A 22 2.55 -6.04 -14.94
C VAL A 22 3.74 -6.66 -15.70
N LYS A 23 4.90 -6.00 -15.70
CA LYS A 23 6.12 -6.53 -16.34
C LYS A 23 6.60 -7.83 -15.69
N HIS A 24 6.40 -7.98 -14.39
CA HIS A 24 6.66 -9.21 -13.62
C HIS A 24 5.57 -10.28 -13.80
N GLY A 25 4.55 -10.02 -14.62
CA GLY A 25 3.51 -11.02 -14.97
C GLY A 25 2.41 -11.17 -13.93
N PHE A 26 2.23 -10.17 -13.05
CA PHE A 26 1.19 -10.19 -12.02
C PHE A 26 0.07 -9.20 -12.33
N ASP A 27 -1.14 -9.57 -11.92
CA ASP A 27 -2.26 -8.64 -11.78
C ASP A 27 -2.17 -7.88 -10.45
N HIS A 28 -2.79 -6.71 -10.39
CA HIS A 28 -2.85 -5.91 -9.16
C HIS A 28 -4.18 -5.21 -8.98
N TRP A 29 -4.47 -4.87 -7.72
CA TRP A 29 -5.63 -4.09 -7.33
C TRP A 29 -5.19 -2.70 -6.90
N THR A 30 -5.95 -1.70 -7.31
CA THR A 30 -5.79 -0.31 -6.85
C THR A 30 -6.99 0.07 -6.00
N GLY A 31 -6.75 0.70 -4.86
CA GLY A 31 -7.81 1.06 -3.93
C GLY A 31 -7.30 1.90 -2.77
N THR A 32 -8.15 2.11 -1.78
CA THR A 32 -7.82 2.85 -0.56
C THR A 32 -7.40 1.89 0.55
N VAL A 33 -6.43 2.33 1.35
CA VAL A 33 -5.94 1.58 2.52
C VAL A 33 -6.31 2.38 3.76
N TYR A 34 -6.97 1.73 4.72
CA TYR A 34 -7.22 2.32 6.03
C TYR A 34 -6.04 2.04 6.95
N THR A 35 -5.35 3.08 7.38
CA THR A 35 -4.22 2.94 8.32
C THR A 35 -4.70 3.15 9.75
N THR A 36 -4.38 2.21 10.65
CA THR A 36 -4.78 2.23 12.06
C THR A 36 -3.64 1.84 12.99
N ASN A 37 -3.72 2.23 14.25
CA ASN A 37 -2.86 1.69 15.31
C ASN A 37 -3.54 0.58 16.14
N ARG A 38 -4.83 0.29 15.87
CA ARG A 38 -5.59 -0.76 16.55
C ARG A 38 -5.36 -2.10 15.86
N ARG A 39 -4.54 -2.96 16.48
CA ARG A 39 -4.20 -4.29 15.96
C ARG A 39 -5.31 -5.33 16.13
N VAL A 40 -6.08 -5.24 17.22
CA VAL A 40 -7.22 -6.14 17.50
C VAL A 40 -8.52 -5.41 17.17
N TRP A 41 -9.08 -5.73 16.01
CA TRP A 41 -10.27 -5.07 15.46
C TRP A 41 -11.24 -6.06 14.80
N GLU A 42 -10.81 -7.30 14.58
CA GLU A 42 -11.49 -8.34 13.81
C GLU A 42 -12.79 -8.84 14.46
N HIS A 43 -13.05 -8.49 15.72
CA HIS A 43 -14.30 -8.79 16.43
C HIS A 43 -15.25 -7.59 16.51
N ASP A 44 -14.81 -6.40 16.07
CA ASP A 44 -15.60 -5.17 16.15
C ASP A 44 -16.45 -4.98 14.90
N GLU A 45 -17.70 -5.44 14.94
CA GLU A 45 -18.63 -5.36 13.82
C GLU A 45 -18.92 -3.92 13.38
N LYS A 46 -18.98 -2.97 14.32
CA LYS A 46 -19.17 -1.54 13.98
C LYS A 46 -17.98 -1.00 13.20
N PHE A 47 -16.77 -1.40 13.58
CA PHE A 47 -15.56 -1.02 12.85
C PHE A 47 -15.50 -1.68 11.46
N LYS A 48 -15.89 -2.94 11.33
CA LYS A 48 -16.03 -3.60 10.01
C LYS A 48 -17.03 -2.90 9.11
N GLU A 49 -18.19 -2.52 9.63
CA GLU A 49 -19.19 -1.73 8.89
C GLU A 49 -18.63 -0.37 8.47
N TYR A 50 -17.85 0.27 9.33
CA TYR A 50 -17.15 1.52 8.99
C TYR A 50 -16.17 1.34 7.83
N LEU A 51 -15.31 0.31 7.86
CA LEU A 51 -14.37 0.00 6.78
C LEU A 51 -15.10 -0.23 5.44
N LYS A 52 -16.22 -0.96 5.46
CA LYS A 52 -17.08 -1.14 4.27
C LYS A 52 -17.64 0.18 3.77
N ARG A 53 -18.14 1.03 4.67
CA ARG A 53 -18.74 2.33 4.34
C ARG A 53 -17.76 3.27 3.64
N ILE A 54 -16.51 3.29 4.08
CA ILE A 54 -15.44 4.10 3.46
C ILE A 54 -14.80 3.43 2.25
N ARG A 55 -15.29 2.25 1.85
CA ARG A 55 -14.79 1.45 0.72
C ARG A 55 -13.30 1.13 0.82
N ALA A 56 -12.80 0.88 2.03
CA ALA A 56 -11.43 0.45 2.25
C ALA A 56 -11.18 -0.88 1.53
N SER A 57 -10.16 -0.91 0.67
CA SER A 57 -9.72 -2.12 -0.04
C SER A 57 -8.74 -2.95 0.77
N GLY A 58 -8.03 -2.31 1.70
CA GLY A 58 -7.13 -2.95 2.65
C GLY A 58 -7.02 -2.17 3.95
N ILE A 59 -6.36 -2.79 4.93
CA ILE A 59 -6.05 -2.20 6.23
C ILE A 59 -4.59 -2.47 6.55
N ASP A 60 -3.90 -1.46 7.07
CA ASP A 60 -2.50 -1.56 7.47
C ASP A 60 -2.22 -0.64 8.67
N MET A 61 -0.94 -0.49 9.04
CA MET A 61 -0.55 0.31 10.21
C MET A 61 0.41 1.48 9.87
N GLU A 62 0.83 1.64 8.61
CA GLU A 62 1.90 2.58 8.25
C GLU A 62 1.61 3.47 7.03
N THR A 63 0.83 3.02 6.05
CA THR A 63 0.76 3.65 4.70
C THR A 63 0.36 5.12 4.77
N ALA A 64 -0.72 5.48 5.47
CA ALA A 64 -1.15 6.87 5.58
C ALA A 64 -0.17 7.75 6.38
N THR A 65 0.59 7.14 7.30
CA THR A 65 1.63 7.85 8.06
C THR A 65 2.82 8.17 7.16
N ILE A 66 3.34 7.18 6.42
CA ILE A 66 4.40 7.39 5.41
C ILE A 66 3.93 8.40 4.34
N PHE A 67 2.70 8.20 3.87
CA PHE A 67 1.73 9.18 3.41
C PHE A 67 2.04 10.64 3.74
N ILE A 68 1.57 11.02 4.90
CA ILE A 68 1.58 12.39 5.38
C ILE A 68 3.01 12.88 5.66
N VAL A 69 3.86 12.05 6.27
CA VAL A 69 5.23 12.45 6.62
C VAL A 69 6.06 12.73 5.37
N GLY A 70 5.97 11.89 4.33
CA GLY A 70 6.66 12.15 3.08
C GLY A 70 6.14 13.40 2.37
N PHE A 71 4.84 13.68 2.44
CA PHE A 71 4.29 14.93 1.91
C PHE A 71 4.85 16.16 2.63
N VAL A 72 4.84 16.17 3.97
CA VAL A 72 5.35 17.27 4.80
C VAL A 72 6.84 17.53 4.54
N ASN A 73 7.62 16.47 4.31
CA ASN A 73 9.05 16.57 4.05
C ASN A 73 9.39 16.69 2.55
N GLN A 74 8.41 16.82 1.67
CA GLN A 74 8.60 16.90 0.22
C GLN A 74 9.36 15.71 -0.39
N ILE A 75 9.20 14.52 0.21
CA ILE A 75 9.82 13.27 -0.24
C ILE A 75 8.79 12.49 -1.08
N PRO A 76 9.07 12.22 -2.37
CA PRO A 76 8.24 11.34 -3.18
C PRO A 76 8.17 9.93 -2.57
N LYS A 77 6.96 9.41 -2.39
CA LYS A 77 6.73 8.10 -1.77
C LYS A 77 5.49 7.44 -2.33
N GLY A 78 5.41 6.12 -2.21
CA GLY A 78 4.21 5.33 -2.53
C GLY A 78 4.30 3.97 -1.85
N ALA A 79 3.34 3.11 -2.12
CA ALA A 79 3.24 1.81 -1.47
C ALA A 79 2.86 0.73 -2.48
N LEU A 80 3.49 -0.44 -2.30
CA LEU A 80 3.06 -1.71 -2.85
C LEU A 80 2.86 -2.64 -1.67
N LEU A 81 1.61 -3.05 -1.41
CA LEU A 81 1.26 -3.90 -0.28
C LEU A 81 0.96 -5.31 -0.79
N LEU A 82 1.42 -6.31 -0.05
CA LEU A 82 1.10 -7.71 -0.27
C LEU A 82 -0.03 -8.11 0.67
N VAL A 83 -1.13 -8.63 0.11
CA VAL A 83 -2.26 -9.12 0.91
C VAL A 83 -1.86 -10.44 1.57
N SER A 84 -1.77 -10.46 2.91
CA SER A 84 -1.42 -11.67 3.66
C SER A 84 -2.62 -12.50 4.12
N ASP A 85 -3.78 -11.87 4.26
CA ASP A 85 -4.98 -12.44 4.88
C ASP A 85 -6.23 -11.62 4.52
N SER A 86 -7.41 -12.18 4.79
CA SER A 86 -8.72 -11.60 4.47
C SER A 86 -9.65 -11.66 5.69
N PRO A 87 -9.40 -10.81 6.72
CA PRO A 87 -10.07 -10.87 8.02
C PRO A 87 -11.58 -10.58 8.00
N MET A 88 -12.12 -10.16 6.85
CA MET A 88 -13.56 -9.95 6.64
C MET A 88 -14.32 -11.27 6.37
N ILE A 89 -13.60 -12.37 6.17
CA ILE A 89 -14.14 -13.72 5.98
C ILE A 89 -13.64 -14.57 7.15
N PRO A 90 -14.50 -15.36 7.84
CA PRO A 90 -14.10 -16.16 9.00
C PRO A 90 -12.90 -17.09 8.73
N GLU A 91 -12.84 -17.67 7.53
CA GLU A 91 -11.77 -18.55 7.06
C GLU A 91 -10.51 -17.79 6.63
N GLY A 92 -10.63 -16.48 6.41
CA GLY A 92 -9.56 -15.60 5.93
C GLY A 92 -8.74 -14.97 7.05
N VAL A 93 -9.03 -15.26 8.32
CA VAL A 93 -8.21 -14.80 9.45
C VAL A 93 -6.87 -15.53 9.44
N LYS A 94 -5.79 -14.75 9.51
CA LYS A 94 -4.40 -15.20 9.39
C LYS A 94 -4.07 -16.36 10.33
N THR A 95 -3.60 -17.47 9.77
CA THR A 95 -2.95 -18.54 10.54
C THR A 95 -1.43 -18.45 10.37
N SER A 96 -0.66 -18.88 11.36
CA SER A 96 0.82 -18.89 11.26
C SER A 96 1.33 -19.68 10.05
N ARG A 97 0.57 -20.69 9.61
CA ARG A 97 0.88 -21.52 8.45
C ARG A 97 0.60 -20.82 7.12
N SER A 98 -0.54 -20.11 7.00
CA SER A 98 -0.89 -19.37 5.78
C SER A 98 0.04 -18.19 5.56
N ASP A 99 0.43 -17.49 6.62
CA ASP A 99 1.39 -16.37 6.54
C ASP A 99 2.75 -16.82 6.01
N LYS A 100 3.26 -17.94 6.53
CA LYS A 100 4.55 -18.50 6.09
C LYS A 100 4.52 -18.90 4.61
N ALA A 101 3.42 -19.48 4.15
CA ALA A 101 3.27 -19.87 2.74
C ALA A 101 3.22 -18.67 1.78
N VAL A 102 2.50 -17.60 2.15
CA VAL A 102 2.48 -16.35 1.36
C VAL A 102 3.87 -15.70 1.36
N THR A 103 4.52 -15.67 2.52
CA THR A 103 5.86 -15.11 2.69
C THR A 103 6.87 -15.82 1.80
N GLU A 104 6.95 -17.15 1.88
CA GLU A 104 7.89 -17.96 1.09
C GLU A 104 7.67 -17.82 -0.42
N LYS A 105 6.42 -17.58 -0.84
CA LYS A 105 6.06 -17.58 -2.26
C LYS A 105 6.17 -16.22 -2.96
N TYR A 106 5.94 -15.12 -2.25
CA TYR A 106 5.76 -13.81 -2.90
C TYR A 106 6.66 -12.70 -2.38
N VAL A 107 7.35 -12.88 -1.24
CA VAL A 107 8.17 -11.78 -0.67
C VAL A 107 9.35 -11.42 -1.56
N ARG A 108 9.96 -12.41 -2.20
CA ARG A 108 11.08 -12.16 -3.11
C ARG A 108 10.64 -11.35 -4.31
N GLU A 109 9.59 -11.79 -4.99
CA GLU A 109 9.00 -11.12 -6.15
C GLU A 109 8.50 -9.72 -5.76
N HIS A 110 7.87 -9.57 -4.60
CA HIS A 110 7.40 -8.28 -4.09
C HIS A 110 8.57 -7.29 -3.90
N LEU A 111 9.69 -7.76 -3.33
CA LEU A 111 10.90 -6.96 -3.19
C LEU A 111 11.52 -6.60 -4.54
N GLU A 112 11.64 -7.58 -5.44
CA GLU A 112 12.21 -7.40 -6.78
C GLU A 112 11.39 -6.37 -7.59
N ILE A 113 10.06 -6.45 -7.58
CA ILE A 113 9.17 -5.45 -8.19
C ILE A 113 9.44 -4.05 -7.62
N GLY A 114 9.60 -3.94 -6.29
CA GLY A 114 9.88 -2.67 -5.63
C GLY A 114 11.23 -2.06 -6.08
N ILE A 115 12.28 -2.89 -6.14
CA ILE A 115 13.61 -2.49 -6.60
C ILE A 115 13.56 -2.03 -8.06
N ASP A 116 12.94 -2.83 -8.94
CA ASP A 116 12.84 -2.52 -10.36
C ASP A 116 12.03 -1.24 -10.62
N SER A 117 11.01 -0.99 -9.80
CA SER A 117 10.22 0.26 -9.89
C SER A 117 11.07 1.49 -9.61
N LEU A 118 12.00 1.39 -8.66
CA LEU A 118 12.93 2.47 -8.34
C LEU A 118 14.03 2.62 -9.40
N ILE A 119 14.51 1.52 -9.96
CA ILE A 119 15.46 1.52 -11.08
C ILE A 119 14.83 2.21 -12.30
N GLU A 120 13.59 1.86 -12.66
CA GLU A 120 12.86 2.49 -13.77
C GLU A 120 12.68 4.00 -13.55
N LEU A 121 12.32 4.42 -12.33
CA LEU A 121 12.20 5.84 -12.00
C LEU A 121 13.53 6.58 -12.15
N ARG A 122 14.62 5.99 -11.64
CA ARG A 122 15.97 6.54 -11.74
C ARG A 122 16.40 6.69 -13.20
N ASP A 123 16.18 5.67 -14.01
CA ASP A 123 16.69 5.59 -15.38
C ASP A 123 15.82 6.35 -16.38
N SER A 124 14.55 6.62 -16.05
CA SER A 124 13.62 7.38 -16.90
C SER A 124 14.06 8.84 -17.16
N GLY A 125 15.02 9.38 -16.40
CA GLY A 125 15.55 10.75 -16.54
C GLY A 125 14.55 11.85 -16.20
N LYS A 126 13.48 11.49 -15.49
CA LYS A 126 12.22 12.22 -15.47
C LYS A 126 11.89 12.55 -14.00
N SER A 127 11.66 13.83 -13.65
CA SER A 127 11.42 14.25 -12.25
C SER A 127 10.26 13.50 -11.57
N VAL A 128 10.54 12.87 -10.42
CA VAL A 128 9.53 12.21 -9.56
C VAL A 128 8.75 13.22 -8.72
N MET A 129 9.28 14.43 -8.55
CA MET A 129 8.57 15.55 -7.93
C MET A 129 7.63 16.19 -8.94
N HIS A 130 6.34 16.20 -8.60
CA HIS A 130 5.28 16.90 -9.33
C HIS A 130 4.64 18.04 -8.54
N LEU A 131 4.81 18.05 -7.21
CA LEU A 131 4.32 19.13 -6.37
C LEU A 131 5.42 20.18 -6.26
N ARG A 132 5.22 21.33 -6.88
CA ARG A 132 5.94 22.56 -6.53
C ARG A 132 5.08 23.31 -5.53
N PHE A 133 5.63 23.56 -4.35
CA PHE A 133 5.07 24.51 -3.40
C PHE A 133 5.86 25.79 -3.61
N ASP A 134 5.22 26.80 -4.19
CA ASP A 134 5.78 28.16 -4.30
C ASP A 134 5.62 28.90 -2.96
#